data_AF-X1SST4-F1
#
_entry.id   AF-X1SST4-F1
#
_cell.length_a   1.000
_cell.length_b   1.000
_cell.length_c   1.000
_cell.angle_alpha   90.00
_cell.angle_beta   90.00
_cell.angle_gamma   90.00
#
_symmetry.space_group_name_H-M   'P 1'
#
loop_
_entity.id
_entity.type
_entity.pdbx_description
1 polymer ?
#
loop_
_entity_poly.entity_id
_entity_poly.type
_entity_poly.pdbx_seq_one_letter_code
_entity_poly.pdbx_strand_id
1 'polypeptide(L)' 'ADPLKLALGEAKEAVTQVKSGQETVELSPQSAYIRRLQHLIAERNNLASHSLGKDPNRRVRIYK' A
#
# COMPACT_ATOMS: atom_id res chain seq x y z
N ALA A 1 12.23 -10.35 -11.50
CA ALA A 1 12.00 -9.91 -10.10
C ALA A 1 10.67 -10.47 -9.64
N ASP A 2 10.56 -10.94 -8.39
CA ASP A 2 9.30 -11.46 -7.84
C ASP A 2 8.28 -10.32 -7.67
N PRO A 3 7.13 -10.35 -8.39
CA PRO A 3 6.11 -9.30 -8.31
C PRO A 3 5.59 -9.07 -6.90
N LEU A 4 5.49 -10.13 -6.09
CA LEU A 4 5.04 -10.01 -4.71
C LEU A 4 6.04 -9.18 -3.88
N LYS A 5 7.33 -9.49 -4.01
CA LYS A 5 8.39 -8.76 -3.28
C LYS A 5 8.41 -7.27 -3.65
N LEU A 6 8.21 -6.94 -4.93
CA LEU A 6 8.13 -5.55 -5.39
C LEU A 6 6.93 -4.83 -4.76
N ALA A 7 5.74 -5.43 -4.82
CA ALA A 7 4.51 -4.82 -4.31
C ALA A 7 4.51 -4.63 -2.78
N LEU A 8 5.12 -5.56 -2.04
CA LEU A 8 5.30 -5.42 -0.59
C LEU A 8 6.41 -4.43 -0.25
N GLY A 9 7.43 -4.31 -1.10
CA GLY A 9 8.47 -3.28 -0.98
C GLY A 9 7.90 -1.87 -1.14
N GLU A 10 7.08 -1.67 -2.18
CA GLU A 10 6.36 -0.41 -2.45
C GLU A 10 5.51 0.03 -1.24
N ALA A 11 4.77 -0.90 -0.62
CA ALA A 11 3.98 -0.59 0.58
C ALA A 11 4.84 -0.19 1.78
N LYS A 12 6.01 -0.81 1.98
CA LYS A 12 6.94 -0.42 3.05
C LYS A 12 7.56 0.95 2.80
N GLU A 13 7.88 1.26 1.55
CA GLU A 13 8.39 2.57 1.16
C GLU A 13 7.33 3.66 1.38
N ALA A 14 6.10 3.40 0.98
CA ALA A 14 4.96 4.29 1.22
C ALA A 14 4.73 4.59 2.71
N VAL A 15 4.84 3.58 3.57
CA VAL A 15 4.81 3.78 5.03
C VAL A 15 5.89 4.75 5.48
N THR A 16 7.12 4.59 4.99
CA THR A 16 8.24 5.48 5.34
C THR A 16 7.95 6.91 4.90
N GLN A 17 7.47 7.10 3.67
CA GLN A 17 7.11 8.42 3.13
C GLN A 17 6.01 9.10 3.96
N VAL A 18 4.96 8.36 4.33
CA VAL A 18 3.87 8.92 5.14
C VAL A 18 4.36 9.29 6.55
N LYS A 19 5.19 8.44 7.17
CA LYS A 19 5.80 8.74 8.47
C LYS A 19 6.77 9.92 8.42
N SER A 20 7.43 10.17 7.28
CA SER A 20 8.30 11.34 7.09
C SER A 20 7.54 12.63 6.78
N GLY A 21 6.20 12.62 6.80
CA GLY A 21 5.38 13.82 6.69
C GLY A 21 4.59 13.94 5.38
N GLN A 22 4.69 12.97 4.47
CA GLN A 22 3.79 12.94 3.31
C GLN A 22 2.38 12.58 3.77
N GLU A 23 1.36 13.34 3.37
CA GLU A 23 -0.02 13.08 3.83
C GLU A 23 -0.54 11.72 3.38
N THR A 24 -0.19 11.32 2.15
CA THR A 24 -0.70 10.10 1.54
C THR A 24 0.15 9.61 0.37
N VAL A 25 0.13 8.29 0.15
CA VAL A 25 0.79 7.61 -0.97
C VAL A 25 -0.18 6.61 -1.60
N GLU A 26 -0.37 6.67 -2.93
CA GLU A 26 -1.07 5.64 -3.70
C GLU A 26 -0.07 4.62 -4.23
N LEU A 27 -0.37 3.33 -4.04
CA LEU A 27 0.44 2.23 -4.54
C LEU A 27 0.01 1.84 -5.96
N SER A 28 0.82 1.02 -6.62
CA SER A 28 0.46 0.39 -7.88
C SER A 28 -0.76 -0.54 -7.73
N PRO A 29 -1.57 -0.73 -8.78
CA PRO A 29 -2.63 -1.74 -8.77
C PRO A 29 -2.10 -3.15 -8.51
N GLN A 30 -2.79 -3.88 -7.64
CA GLN A 30 -2.38 -5.22 -7.20
C GLN A 30 -3.58 -6.13 -7.04
N SER A 31 -3.37 -7.44 -7.06
CA SER A 31 -4.44 -8.42 -6.80
C SER A 31 -4.99 -8.30 -5.37
N ALA A 32 -6.21 -8.80 -5.15
CA ALA A 32 -6.85 -8.74 -3.83
C ALA A 32 -5.98 -9.33 -2.70
N TYR A 33 -5.25 -10.42 -2.97
CA TYR A 33 -4.33 -11.03 -2.01
C TYR A 33 -3.19 -10.09 -1.61
N ILE A 34 -2.54 -9.45 -2.59
CA ILE A 34 -1.44 -8.52 -2.34
C ILE A 34 -1.95 -7.28 -1.61
N ARG A 35 -3.10 -6.71 -2.01
CA ARG A 35 -3.71 -5.55 -1.32
C ARG A 35 -3.99 -5.85 0.16
N ARG A 36 -4.45 -7.06 0.49
CA ARG A 36 -4.62 -7.48 1.89
C ARG A 36 -3.30 -7.39 2.68
N LEU A 37 -2.20 -7.86 2.10
CA LEU A 37 -0.88 -7.76 2.73
C LEU A 37 -0.40 -6.31 2.85
N GLN A 38 -0.67 -5.46 1.85
CA GLN A 38 -0.35 -4.04 1.90
C GLN A 38 -1.15 -3.31 3.00
N HIS A 39 -2.43 -3.63 3.16
CA HIS A 39 -3.25 -3.13 4.28
C HIS A 39 -2.67 -3.55 5.64
N LEU A 40 -2.27 -4.82 5.80
CA LEU A 40 -1.62 -5.29 7.03
C LEU A 40 -0.30 -4.56 7.33
N ILE A 41 0.46 -4.19 6.29
CA ILE A 41 1.68 -3.39 6.45
C ILE A 41 1.37 -1.98 6.98
N ALA A 42 0.33 -1.33 6.45
CA ALA A 42 -0.11 -0.02 6.94
C ALA A 42 -0.60 -0.09 8.40
N GLU A 43 -1.47 -1.07 8.69
CA GLU A 43 -2.04 -1.29 10.03
C GLU A 43 -0.95 -1.51 11.09
N ARG A 44 0.03 -2.40 10.82
CA ARG A 44 1.18 -2.65 11.72
C ARG A 44 2.04 -1.42 11.99
N ASN A 45 1.92 -0.40 11.14
CA ASN A 45 2.66 0.85 11.25
C ASN A 45 1.80 1.99 11.81
N ASN A 46 0.60 1.71 12.30
CA ASN A 46 -0.37 2.67 12.79
C ASN A 46 -0.76 3.72 11.72
N LEU A 47 -0.86 3.28 10.46
CA LEU A 47 -1.33 4.10 9.36
C LEU A 47 -2.66 3.58 8.85
N ALA A 48 -3.54 4.51 8.47
CA ALA A 48 -4.79 4.18 7.81
C ALA A 48 -4.53 3.81 6.34
N SER A 49 -5.43 3.01 5.77
CA SER A 49 -5.35 2.63 4.37
C SER A 49 -6.72 2.36 3.76
N HIS A 50 -6.86 2.62 2.47
CA HIS A 50 -8.10 2.39 1.74
C HIS A 50 -7.82 1.90 0.31
N SER A 51 -8.65 0.99 -0.20
CA SER A 51 -8.54 0.50 -1.58
C SER A 51 -9.41 1.32 -2.53
N LEU A 52 -8.81 1.91 -3.56
CA LEU A 52 -9.47 2.75 -4.57
C LEU A 52 -9.50 2.06 -5.94
N GLY A 53 -10.53 2.37 -6.75
CA GLY A 53 -10.69 1.84 -8.10
C GLY A 53 -11.41 0.48 -8.17
N LYS A 54 -11.43 -0.10 -9.37
CA LYS A 54 -12.04 -1.42 -9.67
C LYS A 54 -10.97 -2.34 -10.26
N ASP A 55 -11.08 -3.64 -9.98
CA ASP A 55 -10.14 -4.63 -10.54
C ASP A 55 -10.15 -4.57 -12.09
N PRO A 56 -8.98 -4.70 -12.75
CA PRO A 56 -7.64 -4.97 -12.20
C PRO A 56 -6.88 -3.71 -11.71
N ASN A 57 -7.44 -2.52 -11.92
CA ASN A 57 -6.79 -1.23 -11.61
C ASN A 57 -6.98 -0.79 -10.14
N ARG A 58 -7.50 -1.69 -9.29
CA ARG A 58 -7.76 -1.42 -7.88
C ARG A 58 -6.45 -1.46 -7.10
N ARG A 59 -6.22 -0.42 -6.29
CA ARG A 59 -4.95 -0.16 -5.59
C ARG A 59 -5.17 0.31 -4.17
N VAL A 60 -4.16 0.18 -3.33
CA VAL A 60 -4.19 0.67 -1.94
C VAL A 60 -3.63 2.10 -1.89
N ARG A 61 -4.28 2.95 -1.09
CA ARG A 61 -3.77 4.26 -0.66
C ARG A 61 -3.47 4.18 0.84
N ILE A 62 -2.29 4.63 1.24
CA ILE A 62 -1.85 4.72 2.64
C ILE A 62 -1.81 6.19 3.05
N TYR A 63 -2.21 6.51 4.27
CA TYR A 63 -2.27 7.87 4.80
C TYR A 63 -2.21 7.87 6.34
N LYS A 64 -1.91 9.04 6.92
CA LYS A 64 -1.92 9.26 8.37
C LYS A 64 -3.32 9.55 8.89
#